data_AF-A0A484Z826-F1
#
_entry.id   AF-A0A484Z826-F1
#
_cell.length_a   1.000
_cell.length_b   1.000
_cell.length_c   1.000
_cell.angle_alpha   90.00
_cell.angle_beta   90.00
_cell.angle_gamma   90.00
#
_symmetry.space_group_name_H-M   'P 1'
#
loop_
_entity.id
_entity.type
_entity.pdbx_description
1 polymer ?
#
loop_
_entity_poly.entity_id
_entity_poly.type
_entity_poly.pdbx_seq_one_letter_code
_entity_poly.pdbx_strand_id
1 'polypeptide(L)'
;MFTAALTDNKQLFDIPSFIVDAVRESAGANASIENATSLFIGGDNGVRTINNANEIAHYEYGANLASTCMLNAMNAVEPGIRETDLGSYLAAQGQYNTVVTIAAAGTRFEKANLYPTFKPLSAASRCS
;
A
#
# COMPACT_ATOMS: atom_id res chain seq x y z
N MET A 1 -14.30 -1.13 6.87
CA MET A 1 -14.89 0.00 6.13
C MET A 1 -15.04 1.14 7.11
N PHE A 2 -14.58 2.36 6.80
CA PHE A 2 -14.84 3.53 7.66
C PHE A 2 -16.32 3.87 7.52
N THR A 3 -17.14 3.26 8.37
CA THR A 3 -18.58 3.47 8.40
C THR A 3 -18.89 4.36 9.59
N ALA A 4 -19.57 5.48 9.35
CA ALA A 4 -20.15 6.23 10.45
C ALA A 4 -21.33 5.40 10.99
N ALA A 5 -21.33 5.10 12.29
CA ALA A 5 -22.40 4.30 12.92
C ALA A 5 -23.79 4.94 12.82
N LEU A 6 -23.84 6.24 12.46
CA LEU A 6 -25.04 7.07 12.45
C LEU A 6 -25.44 7.57 11.04
N THR A 7 -24.73 7.16 9.99
CA THR A 7 -24.96 7.66 8.61
C THR A 7 -25.30 6.51 7.68
N ASP A 8 -26.19 6.77 6.72
CA ASP A 8 -26.42 5.83 5.63
C ASP A 8 -25.17 5.73 4.74
N ASN A 9 -24.41 4.64 4.93
CA ASN A 9 -23.16 4.40 4.21
C ASN A 9 -23.37 4.21 2.70
N LYS A 10 -24.61 3.94 2.24
CA LYS A 10 -24.94 3.88 0.82
C LYS A 10 -24.88 5.25 0.14
N GLN A 11 -24.82 6.34 0.90
CA GLN A 11 -24.71 7.70 0.36
C GLN A 11 -23.31 8.30 0.48
N LEU A 12 -22.34 7.56 1.02
CA LEU A 12 -20.94 7.97 1.08
C LEU A 12 -20.21 7.42 -0.14
N PHE A 13 -19.57 8.26 -0.95
CA PHE A 13 -18.91 7.84 -2.19
C PHE A 13 -17.40 8.06 -2.10
N ASP A 14 -16.63 7.09 -2.62
CA ASP A 14 -15.16 7.15 -2.68
C ASP A 14 -14.65 7.92 -3.92
N ILE A 15 -15.57 8.56 -4.67
CA ILE A 15 -15.27 9.37 -5.86
C ILE A 15 -15.54 10.86 -5.56
N PRO A 16 -14.86 11.79 -6.26
CA PRO A 16 -15.09 13.22 -6.09
C PRO A 16 -16.57 13.61 -6.23
N SER A 17 -17.05 14.50 -5.36
CA SER A 17 -18.48 14.85 -5.26
C SER A 17 -19.08 15.37 -6.58
N PHE A 18 -18.32 16.17 -7.34
CA PHE A 18 -18.78 16.72 -8.61
C PHE A 18 -19.13 15.64 -9.65
N ILE A 19 -18.51 14.45 -9.57
CA ILE A 19 -18.85 13.31 -10.44
C ILE A 19 -20.19 12.72 -10.00
N VAL A 20 -20.38 12.53 -8.68
CA VAL A 20 -21.64 12.03 -8.12
C VAL A 20 -22.80 12.95 -8.50
N ASP A 21 -22.58 14.26 -8.39
CA ASP A 21 -23.59 15.28 -8.69
C ASP A 21 -23.96 15.29 -10.18
N ALA A 22 -22.98 15.19 -11.07
CA ALA A 22 -23.22 15.09 -12.52
C ALA A 22 -24.02 13.83 -12.88
N VAL A 23 -23.75 12.69 -12.24
CA VAL A 23 -24.52 11.46 -12.44
C VAL A 23 -25.95 11.61 -11.90
N ARG A 24 -26.14 12.24 -10.74
CA ARG A 24 -27.47 12.54 -10.18
C ARG A 24 -28.30 13.42 -11.11
N GLU A 25 -27.70 14.47 -11.65
CA GLU A 25 -28.36 15.36 -12.61
C GLU A 25 -28.75 14.61 -13.89
N SER A 26 -27.85 13.77 -14.41
CA SER A 26 -28.06 13.00 -15.65
C SER A 26 -29.08 11.88 -15.51
N ALA A 27 -29.14 11.20 -14.35
CA ALA A 27 -30.06 10.10 -14.08
C ALA A 27 -31.50 10.56 -13.82
N GLY A 28 -31.67 11.85 -13.49
CA GLY A 28 -32.96 12.47 -13.21
C GLY A 28 -33.43 12.30 -11.77
N ALA A 29 -34.39 13.15 -11.36
CA ALA A 29 -34.79 13.32 -9.95
C ALA A 29 -35.37 12.06 -9.27
N ASN A 30 -35.78 11.05 -10.04
CA ASN A 30 -36.37 9.81 -9.51
C ASN A 30 -35.38 8.64 -9.45
N ALA A 31 -34.12 8.83 -9.90
CA ALA A 31 -33.13 7.77 -9.89
C ALA A 31 -32.50 7.62 -8.50
N SER A 32 -32.43 6.37 -8.01
CA SER A 32 -31.63 6.05 -6.82
C SER A 32 -30.19 5.81 -7.22
N ILE A 33 -29.26 6.51 -6.56
CA ILE A 33 -27.82 6.30 -6.71
C ILE A 33 -27.27 5.92 -5.35
N GLU A 34 -26.57 4.79 -5.30
CA GLU A 34 -26.04 4.18 -4.08
C GLU A 34 -24.58 3.77 -4.26
N ASN A 35 -23.78 3.89 -3.21
CA ASN A 35 -22.45 3.31 -3.13
C ASN A 35 -22.57 1.77 -3.04
N ALA A 36 -21.97 1.09 -4.01
CA ALA A 36 -21.91 -0.37 -4.10
C ALA A 36 -20.49 -0.94 -3.85
N THR A 37 -19.59 -0.17 -3.24
CA THR A 37 -18.19 -0.58 -2.90
C THR A 37 -18.17 -1.89 -2.09
N SER A 38 -19.19 -2.15 -1.27
CA SER A 38 -19.31 -3.39 -0.48
C SER A 38 -19.42 -4.66 -1.33
N LEU A 39 -19.94 -4.59 -2.57
CA LEU A 39 -19.95 -5.72 -3.49
C LEU A 39 -18.53 -6.19 -3.84
N PHE A 40 -17.55 -5.29 -3.77
CA PHE A 40 -16.16 -5.59 -4.09
C PHE A 40 -15.32 -5.87 -2.85
N ILE A 41 -15.41 -5.05 -1.82
CA ILE A 41 -14.49 -5.11 -0.65
C ILE A 41 -15.21 -5.29 0.69
N GLY A 42 -16.50 -5.62 0.69
CA GLY A 42 -17.23 -5.96 1.91
C GLY A 42 -16.64 -7.21 2.57
N GLY A 43 -16.40 -7.16 3.88
CA GLY A 43 -15.70 -8.23 4.60
C GLY A 43 -16.41 -9.59 4.53
N ASP A 44 -17.74 -9.60 4.51
CA ASP A 44 -18.51 -10.85 4.56
C ASP A 44 -18.65 -11.53 3.18
N ASN A 45 -18.85 -10.75 2.09
CA ASN A 45 -19.21 -11.28 0.76
C ASN A 45 -18.62 -10.50 -0.43
N GLY A 46 -17.66 -9.60 -0.22
CA GLY A 46 -17.08 -8.81 -1.30
C GLY A 46 -16.25 -9.66 -2.26
N VAL A 47 -16.39 -9.46 -3.58
CA VAL A 47 -15.71 -10.33 -4.56
C VAL A 47 -14.17 -10.31 -4.49
N ARG A 48 -13.56 -9.29 -3.87
CA ARG A 48 -12.10 -9.19 -3.67
C ARG A 48 -11.61 -9.84 -2.37
N THR A 49 -12.48 -10.50 -1.60
CA THR A 49 -12.07 -11.28 -0.42
C THR A 49 -11.61 -12.70 -0.80
N ILE A 50 -11.93 -13.15 -2.01
CA ILE A 50 -11.57 -14.47 -2.53
C ILE A 50 -10.70 -14.26 -3.78
N ASN A 51 -9.55 -14.94 -3.82
CA ASN A 51 -8.67 -14.90 -4.97
C ASN A 51 -8.77 -16.17 -5.80
N ASN A 52 -8.73 -16.01 -7.12
CA ASN A 52 -8.60 -17.14 -8.04
C ASN A 52 -7.13 -17.60 -8.13
N ALA A 53 -6.89 -18.75 -8.78
CA ALA A 53 -5.56 -19.34 -8.90
C ALA A 53 -4.52 -18.42 -9.56
N ASN A 54 -4.92 -17.63 -10.56
CA ASN A 54 -3.99 -16.70 -11.24
C ASN A 54 -3.60 -15.53 -10.33
N GLU A 55 -4.54 -15.02 -9.54
CA GLU A 55 -4.27 -13.97 -8.56
C GLU A 55 -3.36 -14.48 -7.44
N ILE A 56 -3.60 -15.70 -6.93
CA ILE A 56 -2.73 -16.33 -5.93
C ILE A 56 -1.31 -16.47 -6.48
N ALA A 57 -1.14 -17.01 -7.68
CA ALA A 57 0.18 -17.16 -8.30
C ALA A 57 0.90 -15.80 -8.47
N HIS A 58 0.16 -14.75 -8.82
CA HIS A 58 0.71 -13.40 -8.92
C HIS A 58 1.19 -12.86 -7.55
N TYR A 59 0.40 -13.01 -6.50
CA TYR A 59 0.79 -12.60 -5.15
C TYR A 59 1.96 -13.42 -4.60
N GLU A 60 1.99 -14.72 -4.85
CA GLU A 60 3.10 -15.60 -4.46
C GLU A 60 4.41 -15.20 -5.14
N TYR A 61 4.36 -14.88 -6.44
CA TYR A 61 5.52 -14.35 -7.14
C TYR A 61 6.01 -13.03 -6.51
N GLY A 62 5.10 -12.09 -6.26
CA GLY A 62 5.43 -10.81 -5.62
C GLY A 62 6.02 -10.99 -4.21
N ALA A 63 5.46 -11.90 -3.41
CA ALA A 63 5.96 -12.23 -2.07
C ALA A 63 7.35 -12.86 -2.10
N ASN A 64 7.60 -13.78 -3.05
CA ASN A 64 8.91 -14.40 -3.23
C ASN A 64 9.96 -13.38 -3.70
N LEU A 65 9.59 -12.48 -4.61
CA LEU A 65 10.44 -11.39 -5.06
C LEU A 65 10.82 -10.47 -3.88
N ALA A 66 9.84 -10.03 -3.10
CA ALA A 66 10.07 -9.20 -1.92
C ALA A 66 10.95 -9.91 -0.88
N SER A 67 10.72 -11.20 -0.62
CA SER A 67 11.54 -12.00 0.30
C SER A 67 13.00 -12.08 -0.14
N THR A 68 13.24 -12.27 -1.44
CA THR A 68 14.60 -12.30 -2.01
C THR A 68 15.27 -10.92 -1.91
N CYS A 69 14.53 -9.84 -2.17
CA CYS A 69 15.01 -8.48 -2.00
C CYS A 69 15.41 -8.18 -0.54
N MET A 70 14.58 -8.61 0.42
CA MET A 70 14.88 -8.50 1.85
C MET A 70 16.16 -9.26 2.22
N LEU A 71 16.32 -10.50 1.76
CA LEU A 71 17.52 -11.30 2.01
C LEU A 71 18.77 -10.63 1.43
N ASN A 72 18.69 -10.11 0.20
CA ASN A 72 19.78 -9.38 -0.44
C ASN A 72 20.15 -8.12 0.33
N ALA A 73 19.15 -7.35 0.76
CA ALA A 73 19.37 -6.16 1.59
C ALA A 73 20.05 -6.55 2.92
N MET A 74 19.57 -7.59 3.62
CA MET A 74 20.19 -8.08 4.86
C MET A 74 21.64 -8.52 4.67
N ASN A 75 21.94 -9.21 3.57
CA ASN A 75 23.30 -9.63 3.23
C ASN A 75 24.23 -8.45 2.87
N ALA A 76 23.68 -7.33 2.42
CA ALA A 76 24.43 -6.12 2.07
C ALA A 76 24.65 -5.18 3.28
N VAL A 77 24.13 -5.51 4.47
CA VAL A 77 24.31 -4.68 5.67
C VAL A 77 25.77 -4.75 6.13
N GLU A 78 26.47 -3.64 5.96
CA GLU A 78 27.81 -3.42 6.51
C GLU A 78 27.98 -2.00 7.06
N PRO A 79 28.87 -1.75 8.04
CA PRO A 79 29.13 -0.40 8.51
C PRO A 79 29.56 0.53 7.37
N GLY A 80 28.89 1.68 7.24
CA GLY A 80 29.19 2.69 6.22
C GLY A 80 28.26 2.69 5.01
N ILE A 81 27.50 1.62 4.74
CA ILE A 81 26.48 1.63 3.68
C ILE A 81 25.41 2.68 4.00
N ARG A 82 24.87 3.37 2.98
CA ARG A 82 23.80 4.36 3.19
C ARG A 82 22.43 3.69 3.14
N GLU A 83 21.46 4.28 3.84
CA GLU A 83 20.06 3.85 3.77
C GLU A 83 19.52 3.84 2.33
N THR A 84 19.85 4.83 1.49
CA THR A 84 19.47 4.83 0.07
C THR A 84 20.02 3.64 -0.71
N ASP A 85 21.26 3.24 -0.41
CA ASP A 85 21.93 2.14 -1.10
C ASP A 85 21.30 0.82 -0.65
N LEU A 86 21.02 0.68 0.66
CA LEU A 86 20.27 -0.46 1.20
C LEU A 86 18.84 -0.54 0.64
N GLY A 87 18.15 0.60 0.54
CA GLY A 87 16.82 0.71 -0.04
C GLY A 87 16.77 0.33 -1.52
N SER A 88 17.88 0.47 -2.26
CA SER A 88 17.97 0.05 -3.66
C SER A 88 17.83 -1.47 -3.84
N TYR A 89 18.27 -2.27 -2.86
CA TYR A 89 18.08 -3.73 -2.87
C TYR A 89 16.62 -4.16 -2.69
N LEU A 90 15.77 -3.27 -2.19
CA LEU A 90 14.35 -3.53 -1.95
C LEU A 90 13.48 -3.28 -3.19
N ALA A 91 14.07 -2.78 -4.28
CA ALA A 91 13.43 -2.65 -5.58
C ALA A 91 14.04 -3.67 -6.55
N ALA A 92 13.20 -4.39 -7.30
CA ALA A 92 13.68 -5.40 -8.25
C ALA A 92 12.80 -5.51 -9.49
N GLN A 93 13.43 -5.99 -10.58
CA GLN A 93 12.78 -6.32 -11.85
C GLN A 93 11.93 -5.19 -12.46
N GLY A 94 12.28 -3.92 -12.17
CA GLY A 94 11.54 -2.75 -12.66
C GLY A 94 10.11 -2.64 -12.13
N GLN A 95 9.74 -3.42 -11.12
CA GLN A 95 8.43 -3.34 -10.48
C GLN A 95 8.32 -2.05 -9.67
N TYR A 96 7.17 -1.39 -9.76
CA TYR A 96 6.86 -0.29 -8.87
C TYR A 96 6.61 -0.82 -7.46
N ASN A 97 7.14 -0.14 -6.45
CA ASN A 97 6.84 -0.47 -5.07
C ASN A 97 5.36 -0.17 -4.78
N THR A 98 4.67 -1.12 -4.15
CA THR A 98 3.25 -0.97 -3.76
C THR A 98 3.07 -0.01 -2.59
N VAL A 99 4.13 0.20 -1.81
CA VAL A 99 4.23 1.14 -0.69
C VAL A 99 5.58 1.85 -0.73
N VAL A 100 5.73 2.92 0.05
CA VAL A 100 7.04 3.56 0.22
C VAL A 100 8.01 2.59 0.88
N THR A 101 9.15 2.35 0.24
CA THR A 101 10.25 1.55 0.78
C THR A 101 10.83 2.23 2.01
N ILE A 102 11.02 1.47 3.09
CA ILE A 102 11.69 1.93 4.30
C ILE A 102 12.97 1.13 4.45
N ALA A 103 14.10 1.82 4.53
CA ALA A 103 15.38 1.28 4.92
C ALA A 103 16.00 2.29 5.89
N ALA A 104 15.94 2.00 7.19
CA ALA A 104 16.33 2.96 8.22
C ALA A 104 17.26 2.34 9.27
N ALA A 105 18.23 3.12 9.74
CA ALA A 105 19.22 2.68 10.72
C ALA A 105 19.26 3.55 11.99
N GLY A 106 19.32 2.89 13.15
CA GLY A 106 19.40 3.53 14.47
C GLY A 106 18.02 3.91 15.02
N THR A 107 17.91 5.05 15.70
CA THR A 107 16.62 5.58 16.16
C THR A 107 15.74 5.89 14.96
N ARG A 108 14.74 5.03 14.76
CA ARG A 108 13.66 5.19 13.77
C ARG A 108 13.00 6.56 13.96
N PHE A 109 12.60 7.20 12.86
CA PHE A 109 11.86 8.48 12.90
C PHE A 109 12.61 9.69 13.49
N GLU A 110 13.89 9.87 13.20
CA GLU A 110 14.43 11.23 13.28
C GLU A 110 13.66 12.11 12.28
N LYS A 111 12.80 13.00 12.79
CA LYS A 111 11.97 13.96 12.03
C LYS A 111 10.83 13.34 11.20
N ALA A 112 10.34 12.15 11.55
CA ALA A 112 9.21 11.50 10.86
C ALA A 112 9.43 11.20 9.36
N ASN A 113 10.68 11.10 8.90
CA ASN A 113 10.98 10.76 7.50
C ASN A 113 10.70 9.28 7.22
N LEU A 114 9.88 9.04 6.19
CA LEU A 114 9.52 7.71 5.68
C LEU A 114 10.49 7.19 4.62
N TYR A 115 11.28 8.07 4.01
CA TYR A 115 12.16 7.72 2.89
C TYR A 115 13.58 7.38 3.36
N PRO A 116 14.24 6.39 2.73
CA PRO A 116 15.66 6.14 2.95
C PRO A 116 16.48 7.40 2.66
N THR A 117 17.48 7.68 3.49
CA THR A 117 18.30 8.89 3.38
C THR A 117 19.76 8.58 3.04
N PHE A 118 20.59 9.61 2.92
CA PHE A 118 22.04 9.42 2.75
C PHE A 118 22.77 9.10 4.07
N LYS A 119 22.04 8.78 5.14
CA LYS A 119 22.61 8.42 6.45
C LYS A 119 23.39 7.11 6.33
N PRO A 120 24.69 7.09 6.71
CA PRO A 120 25.47 5.86 6.75
C PRO A 120 25.14 5.04 8.01
N LEU A 121 25.13 3.71 7.85
CA LEU A 121 24.95 2.76 8.95
C LEU A 121 26.19 2.71 9.84
N SER A 122 25.98 2.53 11.15
CA SER A 122 27.05 2.25 12.12
C SER A 122 26.92 0.83 12.66
N ALA A 123 28.03 0.23 13.12
CA ALA A 123 28.04 -1.15 13.62
C ALA A 123 27.11 -1.42 14.82
N ALA A 124 26.71 -0.38 15.57
CA ALA A 124 25.79 -0.48 16.70
C ALA A 124 24.31 -0.20 16.32
N SER A 125 24.04 0.12 15.05
CA SER A 125 22.71 0.51 14.58
C SER A 125 21.82 -0.72 14.38
N ARG A 126 20.57 -0.64 14.85
CA ARG A 126 19.52 -1.57 14.43
C ARG A 126 18.94 -1.12 13.09
N CYS A 127 18.73 -2.07 12.18
CA CYS A 127 18.11 -1.81 10.88
C CYS A 127 16.64 -2.26 10.91
N SER A 128 15.77 -1.48 10.28
CA SER A 128 14.34 -1.78 10.13
C SER A 128 13.84 -1.42 8.74
#